data_AF-S6WC44-F1
#
_entry.id   AF-S6WC44-F1
#
_cell.length_a   1.000
_cell.length_b   1.000
_cell.length_c   1.000
_cell.angle_alpha   90.00
_cell.angle_beta   90.00
_cell.angle_gamma   90.00
#
_symmetry.space_group_name_H-M   'P 1'
#
loop_
_entity.id
_entity.type
_entity.pdbx_description
1 polymer ?
#
loop_
_entity_poly.entity_id
_entity_poly.type
_entity_poly.pdbx_seq_one_letter_code
_entity_poly.pdbx_strand_id
1 'polypeptide(L)'
;RFKPINDSLGHAAGDRMLQEMATRLLACVSADDTVARMGGDEFTLLLQPDITREAALTRAIHVAERILTSLVTPFVLEGREFFVTASIGIALSPQDGSELSKLMKNADTAMYHAKECGKNNFQFYQTDMNATALERLELESDLRHALEQQEFTLYYQPQFSGDGKRLTGAEALLRWRHP
;
A
#
# COMPACT_ATOMS: atom_id res chain seq x y z
N ARG A 1 8.51 16.66 2.64
CA ARG A 1 9.01 18.01 3.01
C ARG A 1 10.52 17.93 3.30
N PHE A 2 11.35 17.69 2.29
CA PHE A 2 12.79 17.46 2.48
C PHE A 2 13.60 18.76 2.60
N LYS A 3 13.32 19.75 1.75
CA LYS A 3 14.07 21.02 1.69
C LYS A 3 14.22 21.76 3.04
N PRO A 4 13.17 21.90 3.88
CA PRO A 4 13.32 22.58 5.18
C PRO A 4 14.31 21.89 6.13
N ILE A 5 14.53 20.57 6.00
CA ILE A 5 15.47 19.82 6.82
C ILE A 5 16.90 20.15 6.41
N ASN A 6 17.18 20.20 5.09
CA ASN A 6 18.47 20.68 4.59
C ASN A 6 18.74 22.12 5.01
N ASP A 7 17.74 22.99 4.90
CA ASP A 7 17.89 24.40 5.22
C ASP A 7 18.10 24.64 6.74
N SER A 8 17.56 23.76 7.60
CA SER A 8 17.63 23.91 9.06
C SER A 8 18.79 23.18 9.73
N LEU A 9 19.18 22.00 9.23
CA LEU A 9 20.19 21.12 9.83
C LEU A 9 21.40 20.86 8.92
N GLY A 10 21.40 21.41 7.70
CA GLY A 10 22.46 21.22 6.73
C GLY A 10 22.38 19.89 5.97
N HIS A 11 23.22 19.78 4.93
CA HIS A 11 23.19 18.66 3.99
C HIS A 11 23.49 17.30 4.63
N ALA A 12 24.35 17.23 5.65
CA ALA A 12 24.66 15.97 6.34
C ALA A 12 23.45 15.35 7.07
N ALA A 13 22.52 16.18 7.58
CA ALA A 13 21.26 15.71 8.14
C ALA A 13 20.30 15.23 7.05
N GLY A 14 20.27 15.94 5.92
CA GLY A 14 19.54 15.52 4.72
C GLY A 14 19.98 14.16 4.20
N ASP A 15 21.29 13.93 4.10
CA ASP A 15 21.83 12.67 3.60
C ASP A 15 21.46 11.50 4.52
N ARG A 16 21.55 11.68 5.85
CA ARG A 16 21.10 10.67 6.82
C ARG A 16 19.60 10.39 6.71
N MET A 17 18.79 11.42 6.52
CA MET A 17 17.35 11.25 6.29
C MET A 17 17.07 10.42 5.03
N LEU A 18 17.80 10.68 3.93
CA LEU A 18 17.63 9.95 2.68
C LEU A 18 18.10 8.50 2.79
N GLN A 19 19.17 8.24 3.56
CA GLN A 19 19.62 6.89 3.87
C GLN A 19 18.55 6.11 4.66
N GLU A 20 18.02 6.70 5.73
CA GLU A 20 16.95 6.10 6.53
C GLU A 20 15.67 5.89 5.70
N MET A 21 15.31 6.85 4.84
CA MET A 21 14.21 6.72 3.90
C MET A 21 14.40 5.50 2.99
N ALA A 22 15.59 5.36 2.39
CA ALA A 22 15.91 4.21 1.54
C ALA A 22 15.79 2.88 2.31
N THR A 23 16.28 2.82 3.56
CA THR A 23 16.16 1.64 4.42
C THR A 23 14.70 1.28 4.69
N ARG A 24 13.85 2.27 5.01
CA ARG A 24 12.41 2.02 5.25
C ARG A 24 11.69 1.56 3.99
N LEU A 25 11.99 2.17 2.84
CA LEU A 25 11.40 1.75 1.56
C LEU A 25 11.80 0.33 1.18
N LEU A 26 13.08 -0.04 1.35
CA LEU A 26 13.55 -1.41 1.12
C LEU A 26 12.84 -2.42 2.04
N ALA A 27 12.56 -2.05 3.29
CA ALA A 27 11.82 -2.91 4.21
C ALA A 27 10.32 -3.05 3.85
N CYS A 28 9.78 -2.22 2.95
CA CYS A 28 8.38 -2.27 2.53
C CYS A 28 8.13 -3.17 1.32
N VAL A 29 9.19 -3.59 0.62
CA VAL A 29 9.11 -4.35 -0.64
C VAL A 29 9.72 -5.75 -0.49
N SER A 30 9.46 -6.62 -1.47
CA SER A 30 10.08 -7.95 -1.54
C SER A 30 11.51 -7.86 -2.07
N ALA A 31 12.33 -8.90 -1.83
CA ALA A 31 13.73 -8.95 -2.27
C ALA A 31 13.91 -8.85 -3.80
N ASP A 32 12.90 -9.28 -4.57
CA ASP A 32 12.93 -9.22 -6.03
C ASP A 32 12.51 -7.85 -6.58
N ASP A 33 11.90 -6.99 -5.77
CA ASP A 33 11.54 -5.64 -6.17
C ASP A 33 12.76 -4.71 -6.19
N THR A 34 12.65 -3.62 -6.93
CA THR A 34 13.72 -2.62 -7.02
C THR A 34 13.28 -1.30 -6.42
N VAL A 35 14.11 -0.74 -5.55
CA VAL A 35 13.99 0.63 -5.05
C VAL A 35 15.13 1.46 -5.62
N ALA A 36 14.82 2.57 -6.27
CA ALA A 36 15.79 3.49 -6.84
C ALA A 36 15.53 4.92 -6.37
N ARG A 37 16.58 5.74 -6.26
CA ARG A 37 16.48 7.18 -6.04
C ARG A 37 16.74 7.90 -7.36
N MET A 38 15.77 8.66 -7.85
CA MET A 38 15.88 9.36 -9.15
C MET A 38 16.62 10.70 -9.03
N GLY A 39 16.63 11.28 -7.83
CA GLY A 39 17.27 12.56 -7.54
C GLY A 39 16.49 13.33 -6.48
N GLY A 40 17.12 14.28 -5.80
CA GLY A 40 16.45 15.07 -4.76
C GLY A 40 15.83 14.18 -3.68
N ASP A 41 14.54 14.34 -3.42
CA ASP A 41 13.71 13.53 -2.52
C ASP A 41 12.81 12.52 -3.24
N GLU A 42 13.08 12.23 -4.52
CA GLU A 42 12.27 11.33 -5.35
C GLU A 42 12.84 9.91 -5.38
N PHE A 43 11.96 8.95 -5.08
CA PHE A 43 12.22 7.52 -5.12
C PHE A 43 11.23 6.84 -6.07
N THR A 44 11.72 5.84 -6.79
CA THR A 44 10.93 5.00 -7.70
C THR A 44 11.01 3.56 -7.24
N LEU A 45 9.86 2.90 -7.21
CA LEU A 45 9.76 1.47 -6.92
C LEU A 45 9.31 0.75 -8.18
N LEU A 46 10.00 -0.34 -8.51
CA LEU A 46 9.59 -1.28 -9.53
C LEU A 46 9.22 -2.60 -8.84
N LEU A 47 7.93 -2.90 -8.89
CA LEU A 47 7.37 -4.13 -8.37
C LEU A 47 7.44 -5.22 -9.45
N GLN A 48 7.96 -6.40 -9.11
CA GLN A 48 7.97 -7.52 -10.03
C GLN A 48 6.55 -7.89 -10.48
N PRO A 49 6.40 -8.37 -11.73
CA PRO A 49 5.09 -8.66 -12.32
C PRO A 49 4.39 -9.80 -11.58
N ASP A 50 3.10 -9.60 -11.31
CA ASP A 50 2.22 -10.64 -10.79
C ASP A 50 1.51 -11.42 -11.92
N ILE A 51 0.98 -12.59 -11.57
CA ILE A 51 0.28 -13.48 -12.50
C ILE A 51 -1.00 -12.85 -13.05
N THR A 52 -1.67 -12.02 -12.24
CA THR A 52 -2.95 -11.37 -12.61
C THR A 52 -2.93 -9.88 -12.29
N ARG A 53 -3.74 -9.12 -13.04
CA ARG A 53 -3.95 -7.69 -12.78
C ARG A 53 -4.45 -7.42 -11.37
N GLU A 54 -5.36 -8.25 -10.86
CA GLU A 54 -5.92 -8.10 -9.53
C GLU A 54 -4.88 -8.34 -8.43
N ALA A 55 -3.99 -9.32 -8.62
CA ALA A 55 -2.86 -9.54 -7.73
C ALA A 55 -1.89 -8.35 -7.77
N ALA A 56 -1.58 -7.82 -8.95
CA ALA A 56 -0.73 -6.64 -9.10
C ALA A 56 -1.34 -5.40 -8.40
N LEU A 57 -2.64 -5.18 -8.57
CA LEU A 57 -3.38 -4.09 -7.93
C LEU A 57 -3.33 -4.23 -6.40
N THR A 58 -3.68 -5.43 -5.90
CA THR A 58 -3.62 -5.79 -4.48
C THR A 58 -2.24 -5.50 -3.88
N ARG A 59 -1.21 -5.96 -4.57
CA ARG A 59 0.18 -5.82 -4.14
C ARG A 59 0.60 -4.36 -4.11
N ALA A 60 0.24 -3.58 -5.13
CA ALA A 60 0.54 -2.16 -5.20
C ALA A 60 -0.12 -1.38 -4.05
N ILE A 61 -1.39 -1.66 -3.74
CA ILE A 61 -2.10 -1.06 -2.59
C ILE A 61 -1.36 -1.37 -1.29
N HIS A 62 -1.08 -2.65 -1.05
CA HIS A 62 -0.41 -3.10 0.17
C HIS A 62 0.98 -2.48 0.36
N VAL A 63 1.79 -2.40 -0.70
CA VAL A 63 3.11 -1.77 -0.66
C VAL A 63 2.97 -0.27 -0.38
N ALA A 64 2.05 0.43 -1.05
CA ALA A 64 1.85 1.86 -0.84
C ALA A 64 1.42 2.18 0.60
N GLU A 65 0.49 1.42 1.16
CA GLU A 65 0.05 1.55 2.55
C GLU A 65 1.18 1.27 3.55
N ARG A 66 1.97 0.22 3.31
CA ARG A 66 3.14 -0.09 4.15
C ARG A 66 4.15 1.04 4.14
N ILE A 67 4.41 1.63 2.98
CA ILE A 67 5.29 2.80 2.86
C ILE A 67 4.72 3.95 3.68
N LEU A 68 3.46 4.35 3.47
CA LEU A 68 2.85 5.45 4.21
C LEU A 68 2.86 5.21 5.72
N THR A 69 2.56 3.99 6.15
CA THR A 69 2.60 3.58 7.56
C THR A 69 4.01 3.64 8.14
N SER A 70 5.03 3.22 7.38
CA SER A 70 6.44 3.29 7.80
C SER A 70 6.94 4.73 8.03
N LEU A 71 6.31 5.71 7.38
CA LEU A 71 6.64 7.13 7.47
C LEU A 71 5.92 7.85 8.60
N VAL A 72 4.96 7.20 9.27
CA VAL A 72 4.34 7.72 10.51
C VAL A 72 5.36 7.81 11.64
N THR A 73 6.27 6.83 11.73
CA THR A 73 7.36 6.85 12.72
C THR A 73 8.31 8.02 12.43
N PRO A 74 8.66 8.87 13.41
CA PRO A 74 9.55 10.00 13.17
C PRO A 74 10.95 9.56 12.72
N PHE A 75 11.63 10.46 12.02
CA PHE A 75 13.06 10.36 11.71
C PHE A 75 13.84 11.07 12.81
N VAL A 76 14.72 10.34 13.51
CA VAL A 76 15.54 10.92 14.57
C VAL A 76 16.88 11.37 13.98
N LEU A 77 17.07 12.68 13.87
CA LEU A 77 18.28 13.30 13.33
C LEU A 77 18.88 14.20 14.41
N GLU A 78 20.12 13.93 14.84
CA GLU A 78 20.83 14.72 15.87
C GLU A 78 20.04 14.85 17.18
N GLY A 79 19.31 13.79 17.55
CA GLY A 79 18.50 13.76 18.77
C GLY A 79 17.18 14.56 18.68
N ARG A 80 16.79 15.01 17.48
CA ARG A 80 15.50 15.68 17.22
C ARG A 80 14.63 14.83 16.29
N GLU A 81 13.32 14.89 16.51
CA GLU A 81 12.34 14.17 15.71
C GLU A 81 11.83 15.00 14.54
N PHE A 82 11.77 14.38 13.37
CA PHE A 82 11.25 14.97 12.14
C PHE A 82 10.17 14.09 11.53
N PHE A 83 9.03 14.70 11.20
CA PHE A 83 7.93 14.03 10.54
C PHE A 83 7.94 14.34 9.05
N VAL A 84 7.82 13.28 8.24
CA VAL A 84 7.92 13.36 6.80
C VAL A 84 6.73 12.65 6.19
N THR A 85 6.08 13.30 5.24
CA THR A 85 4.98 12.72 4.46
C THR A 85 5.48 12.41 3.05
N ALA A 86 4.95 11.35 2.44
CA ALA A 86 5.14 11.03 1.03
C ALA A 86 3.86 11.24 0.22
N SER A 87 4.00 11.38 -1.09
CA SER A 87 2.88 11.31 -2.05
C SER A 87 3.30 10.31 -3.10
N ILE A 88 2.48 9.28 -3.32
CA ILE A 88 2.85 8.12 -4.14
C ILE A 88 1.96 8.08 -5.39
N GLY A 89 2.57 8.02 -6.56
CA GLY A 89 1.88 7.78 -7.83
C GLY A 89 2.12 6.37 -8.33
N ILE A 90 1.06 5.67 -8.72
CA ILE A 90 1.11 4.26 -9.12
C ILE A 90 0.59 4.12 -10.56
N ALA A 91 1.32 3.38 -11.38
CA ALA A 91 0.91 2.99 -12.73
C ALA A 91 1.19 1.51 -12.97
N LEU A 92 0.29 0.81 -13.65
CA LEU A 92 0.33 -0.63 -13.90
C LEU A 92 0.55 -0.94 -15.38
N SER A 93 1.63 -1.66 -15.68
CA SER A 93 1.87 -2.19 -17.03
C SER A 93 1.06 -3.48 -17.26
N PRO A 94 0.51 -3.72 -18.47
CA PRO A 94 0.61 -2.88 -19.68
C PRO A 94 -0.49 -1.82 -19.79
N GLN A 95 -1.48 -1.79 -18.89
CA GLN A 95 -2.69 -0.99 -19.02
C GLN A 95 -2.42 0.53 -19.03
N ASP A 96 -1.51 0.99 -18.19
CA ASP A 96 -1.10 2.38 -18.09
C ASP A 96 0.11 2.70 -18.97
N GLY A 97 0.62 1.71 -19.72
CA GLY A 97 1.75 1.87 -20.61
C GLY A 97 2.54 0.58 -20.71
N SER A 98 2.68 0.07 -21.92
CA SER A 98 3.59 -1.04 -22.24
C SER A 98 5.04 -0.58 -22.47
N GLU A 99 5.26 0.73 -22.59
CA GLU A 99 6.58 1.35 -22.76
C GLU A 99 7.00 2.08 -21.49
N LEU A 100 8.29 2.00 -21.16
CA LEU A 100 8.87 2.60 -19.96
C LEU A 100 8.56 4.09 -19.83
N SER A 101 8.78 4.86 -20.89
CA SER A 101 8.57 6.32 -20.88
C SER A 101 7.12 6.70 -20.57
N LYS A 102 6.16 5.97 -21.13
CA LYS A 102 4.73 6.18 -20.90
C LYS A 102 4.33 5.78 -19.49
N LEU A 103 4.79 4.63 -19.01
CA LEU A 103 4.51 4.18 -17.65
C LEU A 103 5.04 5.15 -16.59
N MET A 104 6.29 5.61 -16.76
CA MET A 104 6.90 6.61 -15.87
C MET A 104 6.14 7.93 -15.87
N LYS A 105 5.77 8.44 -17.05
CA LYS A 105 4.99 9.68 -17.17
C LYS A 105 3.64 9.57 -16.45
N ASN A 106 2.98 8.42 -16.58
CA ASN A 106 1.68 8.19 -15.97
C ASN A 106 1.77 8.00 -14.45
N ALA A 107 2.81 7.34 -13.94
CA ALA A 107 3.10 7.28 -12.51
C ALA A 107 3.40 8.67 -11.93
N ASP A 108 4.18 9.50 -12.64
CA ASP A 108 4.45 10.89 -12.23
C ASP A 108 3.16 11.73 -12.21
N THR A 109 2.32 11.60 -13.23
CA THR A 109 1.00 12.27 -13.28
C THR A 109 0.14 11.87 -12.06
N ALA A 110 0.10 10.59 -11.71
CA ALA A 110 -0.60 10.10 -10.53
C ALA A 110 0.01 10.65 -9.23
N MET A 111 1.33 10.76 -9.14
CA MET A 111 2.02 11.34 -7.98
C MET A 111 1.68 12.84 -7.81
N TYR A 112 1.58 13.59 -8.91
CA TYR A 112 1.13 14.98 -8.85
C TYR A 112 -0.32 15.08 -8.36
N HIS A 113 -1.22 14.23 -8.87
CA HIS A 113 -2.59 14.15 -8.37
C HIS A 113 -2.64 13.83 -6.86
N ALA A 114 -1.81 12.88 -6.40
CA ALA A 114 -1.63 12.58 -4.98
C ALA A 114 -1.22 13.82 -4.17
N LYS A 115 -0.27 14.64 -4.67
CA LYS A 115 0.14 15.90 -4.02
C LYS A 115 -1.01 16.92 -3.93
N GLU A 116 -1.87 16.99 -4.93
CA GLU A 116 -3.02 17.91 -5.00
C GLU A 116 -4.18 17.47 -4.08
N CYS A 117 -4.45 16.16 -3.98
CA CYS A 117 -5.48 15.59 -3.10
C CYS A 117 -5.13 15.62 -1.60
N GLY A 118 -3.97 16.17 -1.25
CA GLY A 118 -3.44 16.19 0.11
C GLY A 118 -2.22 15.29 0.26
N LYS A 119 -1.18 15.77 0.92
CA LYS A 119 0.05 14.98 1.14
C LYS A 119 -0.25 13.77 2.03
N ASN A 120 0.63 12.76 2.02
CA ASN A 120 0.47 11.50 2.78
C ASN A 120 -0.60 10.55 2.23
N ASN A 121 -0.66 10.38 0.92
CA ASN A 121 -1.57 9.46 0.25
C ASN A 121 -0.87 8.77 -0.93
N PHE A 122 -1.59 7.86 -1.58
CA PHE A 122 -1.24 7.32 -2.89
C PHE A 122 -2.39 7.53 -3.86
N GLN A 123 -2.08 7.56 -5.16
CA GLN A 123 -3.06 7.60 -6.25
C GLN A 123 -2.58 6.70 -7.39
N PHE A 124 -3.51 5.95 -7.97
CA PHE A 124 -3.34 5.30 -9.25
C PHE A 124 -3.57 6.29 -10.40
N TYR A 125 -2.90 6.03 -11.53
CA TYR A 125 -3.13 6.78 -12.75
C TYR A 125 -4.58 6.65 -13.26
N GLN A 126 -5.17 5.46 -13.14
CA GLN A 126 -6.57 5.26 -13.50
C GLN A 126 -7.50 5.55 -12.31
N THR A 127 -8.49 6.42 -12.53
CA THR A 127 -9.48 6.78 -11.51
C THR A 127 -10.28 5.58 -11.01
N ASP A 128 -10.62 4.64 -11.89
CA ASP A 128 -11.36 3.42 -11.50
C ASP A 128 -10.56 2.57 -10.50
N MET A 129 -9.22 2.55 -10.60
CA MET A 129 -8.38 1.84 -9.62
C MET A 129 -8.34 2.54 -8.27
N ASN A 130 -8.49 3.88 -8.24
CA ASN A 130 -8.61 4.61 -6.98
C ASN A 130 -9.91 4.24 -6.25
N ALA A 131 -11.02 4.07 -6.97
CA ALA A 131 -12.28 3.60 -6.39
C ALA A 131 -12.14 2.19 -5.79
N THR A 132 -11.56 1.25 -6.54
CA THR A 132 -11.30 -0.11 -6.04
C THR A 132 -10.34 -0.12 -4.83
N ALA A 133 -9.31 0.74 -4.84
CA ALA A 133 -8.40 0.86 -3.71
C ALA A 133 -9.10 1.40 -2.46
N LEU A 134 -10.00 2.37 -2.63
CA LEU A 134 -10.79 2.93 -1.53
C LEU A 134 -11.76 1.89 -0.96
N GLU A 135 -12.53 1.20 -1.81
CA GLU A 135 -13.45 0.12 -1.37
C GLU A 135 -12.70 -0.96 -0.58
N ARG A 136 -11.48 -1.29 -1.01
CA ARG A 136 -10.64 -2.27 -0.31
C ARG A 136 -10.18 -1.75 1.05
N LEU A 137 -9.73 -0.50 1.13
CA LEU A 137 -9.32 0.14 2.38
C LEU A 137 -10.46 0.20 3.39
N GLU A 138 -11.66 0.55 2.93
CA GLU A 138 -12.89 0.55 3.72
C GLU A 138 -13.19 -0.88 4.20
N LEU A 139 -13.17 -1.86 3.31
CA LEU A 139 -13.38 -3.27 3.66
C LEU A 139 -12.38 -3.78 4.71
N GLU A 140 -11.09 -3.45 4.59
CA GLU A 140 -10.07 -3.86 5.56
C GLU A 140 -10.26 -3.19 6.92
N SER A 141 -10.67 -1.92 6.92
CA SER A 141 -11.08 -1.19 8.13
C SER A 141 -12.30 -1.85 8.77
N ASP A 142 -13.33 -2.13 7.98
CA ASP A 142 -14.59 -2.70 8.45
C ASP A 142 -14.39 -4.12 8.98
N LEU A 143 -13.54 -4.95 8.34
CA LEU A 143 -13.17 -6.27 8.85
C LEU A 143 -12.47 -6.20 10.22
N ARG A 144 -11.63 -5.18 10.44
CA ARG A 144 -10.96 -4.97 11.75
C ARG A 144 -11.99 -4.61 12.82
N HIS A 145 -12.90 -3.69 12.52
CA HIS A 145 -13.98 -3.32 13.44
C HIS A 145 -14.96 -4.46 13.67
N ALA A 146 -15.30 -5.25 12.65
CA ALA A 146 -16.19 -6.40 12.72
C ALA A 146 -15.69 -7.45 13.71
N LEU A 147 -14.38 -7.62 13.83
CA LEU A 147 -13.78 -8.51 14.81
C LEU A 147 -13.96 -7.97 16.24
N GLU A 148 -13.74 -6.67 16.44
CA GLU A 148 -13.92 -6.00 17.74
C GLU A 148 -15.39 -5.94 18.17
N GLN A 149 -16.29 -5.74 17.21
CA GLN A 149 -17.74 -5.60 17.41
C GLN A 149 -18.49 -6.94 17.35
N GLN A 150 -17.78 -8.06 17.20
CA GLN A 150 -18.35 -9.42 17.15
C GLN A 150 -19.40 -9.60 16.04
N GLU A 151 -19.19 -8.99 14.88
CA GLU A 151 -20.11 -9.07 13.72
C GLU A 151 -19.94 -10.36 12.90
N PHE A 152 -18.90 -11.14 13.20
CA PHE A 152 -18.71 -12.46 12.62
C PHE A 152 -19.52 -13.53 13.36
N THR A 153 -20.21 -14.38 12.59
CA THR A 153 -21.03 -15.46 13.11
C THR A 153 -20.74 -16.77 12.38
N LEU A 154 -20.87 -17.90 13.07
CA LEU A 154 -20.67 -19.23 12.49
C LEU A 154 -22.02 -19.82 12.06
N TYR A 155 -22.10 -20.20 10.79
CA TYR A 155 -23.17 -21.02 10.26
C TYR A 155 -22.69 -22.47 10.22
N TYR A 156 -23.60 -23.42 10.37
CA TYR A 156 -23.25 -24.84 10.39
C TYR A 156 -23.93 -25.58 9.26
N GLN A 157 -23.15 -26.17 8.36
CA GLN A 157 -23.66 -26.99 7.27
C GLN A 157 -23.55 -28.47 7.65
N PRO A 158 -24.67 -29.22 7.72
CA PRO A 158 -24.64 -30.62 8.11
C PRO A 158 -23.97 -31.48 7.02
N GLN A 159 -23.17 -32.44 7.46
CA GLN A 159 -22.54 -33.45 6.62
C GLN A 159 -23.21 -34.81 6.88
N PHE A 160 -23.49 -35.56 5.81
CA PHE A 160 -24.14 -36.87 5.89
C PHE A 160 -23.21 -37.97 5.38
N SER A 161 -23.48 -39.21 5.79
CA SER A 161 -22.87 -40.40 5.20
C SER A 161 -23.13 -40.46 3.68
N GLY A 162 -22.31 -41.20 2.93
CA GLY A 162 -22.43 -41.27 1.46
C GLY A 162 -23.78 -41.79 0.95
N ASP A 163 -24.54 -42.50 1.79
CA ASP A 163 -25.91 -42.93 1.52
C ASP A 163 -26.98 -41.91 1.91
N GLY A 164 -26.59 -40.76 2.48
CA GLY A 164 -27.44 -39.66 2.91
C GLY A 164 -28.24 -39.91 4.19
N LYS A 165 -28.10 -41.07 4.84
CA LYS A 165 -29.02 -41.50 5.91
C LYS A 165 -28.60 -41.11 7.31
N ARG A 166 -27.32 -40.86 7.54
CA ARG A 166 -26.77 -40.57 8.88
C ARG A 166 -26.03 -39.24 8.86
N LEU A 167 -26.38 -38.35 9.78
CA LEU A 167 -25.60 -37.16 10.06
C LEU A 167 -24.22 -37.58 10.61
N THR A 168 -23.15 -37.17 9.96
CA THR A 168 -21.76 -37.51 10.32
C THR A 168 -21.00 -36.36 10.97
N GLY A 169 -21.45 -35.12 10.80
CA GLY A 169 -20.83 -33.93 11.38
C GLY A 169 -21.48 -32.64 10.89
N ALA A 170 -20.84 -31.52 11.17
CA ALA A 170 -21.20 -30.22 10.62
C ALA A 170 -19.95 -29.39 10.32
N GLU A 171 -19.92 -28.75 9.17
CA GLU A 171 -18.88 -27.79 8.79
C GLU A 171 -19.24 -26.40 9.32
N ALA A 172 -18.29 -25.77 10.01
CA ALA A 172 -18.44 -24.39 10.49
C ALA A 172 -18.02 -23.41 9.39
N LEU A 173 -18.94 -22.52 9.02
CA LEU A 173 -18.79 -21.56 7.93
C LEU A 173 -18.90 -20.14 8.48
N LEU A 174 -17.80 -19.38 8.42
CA LEU A 174 -17.79 -17.99 8.88
C LEU A 174 -18.69 -17.13 7.97
N ARG A 175 -19.49 -16.27 8.59
CA ARG A 175 -20.32 -15.27 7.93
C ARG A 175 -20.08 -13.94 8.62
N TRP A 176 -20.11 -12.86 7.85
CA TRP A 176 -20.04 -11.51 8.37
C TRP A 176 -21.41 -10.84 8.19
N ARG A 177 -21.94 -10.27 9.27
CA ARG A 177 -23.14 -9.43 9.23
C ARG A 177 -22.71 -7.97 9.08
N HIS A 178 -22.30 -7.59 7.89
CA HIS A 178 -21.96 -6.21 7.57
C HIS A 178 -23.21 -5.31 7.67
N PRO A 179 -23.15 -4.17 8.38
CA PRO A 179 -24.25 -3.20 8.46
C PRO A 179 -24.54 -2.48 7.13
#